data_AF-A0A7J7RM68-F1
#
_entry.id   AF-A0A7J7RM68-F1
#
_cell.length_a   1.000
_cell.length_b   1.000
_cell.length_c   1.000
_cell.angle_alpha   90.00
_cell.angle_beta   90.00
_cell.angle_gamma   90.00
#
_symmetry.space_group_name_H-M   'P 1'
#
loop_
_entity.id
_entity.type
_entity.pdbx_description
1 polymer ?
#
loop_
_entity_poly.entity_id
_entity_poly.type
_entity_poly.pdbx_seq_one_letter_code
_entity_poly.pdbx_strand_id
1 'polypeptide(L)'
;MGKRDRAERDKKKAKRRHCEDEEEDEDEAPGNDSPEAVPSAAGKQVEEAGTKLDEYGAKDYRPLMPLKADHASRPLWVAPDGHIFLEAFSPVYKYAQDFLVAIAEPVCRPAHVHEYKLTAYSLYAAVSVGLQTSDITEYLRKLSKTGVPDGIVQFIKVLC
;
A
#
# COMPACT_ATOMS: atom_id res chain seq x y z
N MET A 1 -61.67 23.31 -6.50
CA MET A 1 -60.90 22.14 -6.98
C MET A 1 -59.44 22.56 -7.14
N GLY A 2 -58.47 21.79 -6.64
CA GLY A 2 -57.05 21.96 -7.03
C GLY A 2 -56.02 22.48 -6.01
N LYS A 3 -56.16 22.25 -4.70
CA LYS A 3 -55.07 22.55 -3.73
C LYS A 3 -54.67 21.39 -2.79
N ARG A 4 -55.37 20.25 -2.78
CA ARG A 4 -55.08 19.12 -1.86
C ARG A 4 -54.08 18.10 -2.42
N ASP A 5 -53.98 17.97 -3.74
CA ASP A 5 -53.19 16.89 -4.36
C ASP A 5 -51.67 17.15 -4.46
N ARG A 6 -51.23 18.41 -4.33
CA ARG A 6 -49.80 18.76 -4.36
C ARG A 6 -49.09 18.43 -3.03
N ALA A 7 -49.79 18.59 -1.90
CA ALA A 7 -49.25 18.31 -0.57
C ALA A 7 -49.05 16.81 -0.29
N GLU A 8 -49.87 15.95 -0.92
CA GLU A 8 -49.77 14.49 -0.85
C GLU A 8 -48.54 13.96 -1.61
N ARG A 9 -48.21 14.54 -2.77
CA ARG A 9 -47.09 14.11 -3.61
C ARG A 9 -45.72 14.49 -3.01
N ASP A 10 -45.63 15.63 -2.32
CA ASP A 10 -44.41 16.07 -1.64
C ASP A 10 -44.14 15.30 -0.33
N LYS A 11 -45.18 14.90 0.42
CA LYS A 11 -45.04 13.99 1.58
C LYS A 11 -44.49 12.61 1.19
N LYS A 12 -44.87 12.11 0.01
CA LYS A 12 -44.42 10.81 -0.50
C LYS A 12 -42.95 10.82 -0.98
N LYS A 13 -42.39 11.99 -1.29
CA LYS A 13 -40.97 12.16 -1.68
C LYS A 13 -40.04 12.41 -0.49
N ALA A 14 -40.53 13.01 0.59
CA ALA A 14 -39.76 13.23 1.82
C ALA A 14 -39.64 11.96 2.69
N LYS A 15 -40.59 11.03 2.62
CA LYS A 15 -40.57 9.75 3.37
C LYS A 15 -39.63 8.67 2.77
N ARG A 16 -38.82 9.01 1.77
CA ARG A 16 -37.93 8.10 1.04
C ARG A 16 -36.43 8.37 1.28
N ARG A 17 -36.08 9.21 2.26
CA ARG A 17 -34.70 9.62 2.55
C ARG A 17 -34.32 9.54 4.04
N HIS A 18 -34.99 8.71 4.82
CA HIS A 18 -34.68 8.56 6.25
C HIS A 18 -35.06 7.15 6.72
N CYS A 19 -34.19 6.53 7.53
CA CYS A 19 -34.08 5.11 7.91
C CYS A 19 -33.38 4.25 6.84
N GLU A 20 -32.34 3.47 7.13
CA GLU A 20 -32.14 2.62 8.31
C GLU A 20 -30.73 2.77 8.90
N ASP A 21 -30.64 3.25 10.14
CA ASP A 21 -29.50 3.08 11.04
C ASP A 21 -30.11 2.80 12.43
N GLU A 22 -29.62 1.75 13.08
CA GLU A 22 -29.76 1.38 14.52
C GLU A 22 -31.14 0.81 14.96
N GLU A 23 -31.33 -0.33 15.65
CA GLU A 23 -30.54 -1.27 16.49
C GLU A 23 -31.21 -2.69 16.46
N GLU A 24 -30.50 -3.81 16.69
CA GLU A 24 -30.44 -4.67 17.91
C GLU A 24 -29.96 -6.06 17.37
N ASP A 25 -29.21 -6.95 18.01
CA ASP A 25 -28.94 -7.26 19.41
C ASP A 25 -27.71 -8.21 19.47
N GLU A 26 -27.12 -8.33 20.65
CA GLU A 26 -25.96 -9.16 20.99
C GLU A 26 -26.19 -10.67 20.74
N ASP A 27 -25.19 -11.41 20.25
CA ASP A 27 -24.82 -12.74 20.78
C ASP A 27 -23.60 -13.39 20.07
N GLU A 28 -22.71 -13.93 20.90
CA GLU A 28 -21.63 -14.92 20.66
C GLU A 28 -20.42 -14.58 19.77
N ALA A 29 -19.30 -14.28 20.44
CA ALA A 29 -17.99 -14.77 19.99
C ALA A 29 -17.97 -16.30 20.06
N PRO A 30 -17.57 -17.00 18.98
CA PRO A 30 -16.25 -17.62 19.03
C PRO A 30 -15.57 -17.64 17.66
N GLY A 31 -14.41 -16.99 17.58
CA GLY A 31 -13.58 -17.00 16.39
C GLY A 31 -12.24 -16.41 16.75
N ASN A 32 -11.54 -17.04 17.68
CA ASN A 32 -10.09 -16.88 17.77
C ASN A 32 -9.52 -17.50 16.48
N ASP A 33 -9.65 -16.78 15.36
CA ASP A 33 -8.84 -16.98 14.17
C ASP A 33 -7.43 -16.67 14.61
N SER A 34 -6.83 -17.71 15.21
CA SER A 34 -5.40 -17.81 15.37
C SER A 34 -4.83 -17.44 14.01
N PRO A 35 -3.92 -16.45 13.91
CA PRO A 35 -3.29 -16.20 12.64
C PRO A 35 -2.50 -17.46 12.30
N GLU A 36 -3.11 -18.31 11.47
CA GLU A 36 -2.59 -19.59 11.07
C GLU A 36 -1.32 -19.28 10.27
N ALA A 37 -0.19 -19.62 10.89
CA ALA A 37 1.14 -19.59 10.30
C ALA A 37 1.59 -18.25 9.68
N VAL A 38 1.54 -17.13 10.42
CA VAL A 38 2.52 -16.06 10.13
C VAL A 38 3.86 -16.49 10.73
N PRO A 39 4.92 -16.73 9.92
CA PRO A 39 6.24 -17.03 10.47
C PRO A 39 6.68 -15.87 11.37
N SER A 40 7.46 -16.15 12.42
CA SER A 40 8.00 -15.13 13.35
C SER A 40 8.73 -13.96 12.64
N ALA A 41 9.10 -14.14 11.36
CA ALA A 41 9.58 -13.10 10.46
C ALA A 41 8.57 -11.99 10.15
N ALA A 42 7.26 -12.20 10.33
CA ALA A 42 6.23 -11.21 10.03
C ALA A 42 6.19 -10.03 11.02
N GLY A 43 6.73 -10.21 12.22
CA GLY A 43 6.93 -9.12 13.18
C GLY A 43 8.15 -8.24 12.89
N LYS A 44 9.01 -8.65 11.94
CA LYS A 44 10.18 -7.84 11.55
C LYS A 44 9.74 -6.81 10.52
N GLN A 45 9.71 -5.54 10.92
CA GLN A 45 9.77 -4.45 9.96
C GLN A 45 11.15 -4.48 9.27
N VAL A 46 11.24 -3.91 8.07
CA VAL A 46 12.53 -3.79 7.38
C VAL A 46 13.49 -3.06 8.32
N GLU A 47 14.58 -3.73 8.69
CA GLU A 47 15.56 -3.17 9.63
C GLU A 47 16.11 -1.85 9.07
N GLU A 48 15.94 -0.77 9.83
CA GLU A 48 16.51 0.53 9.50
C GLU A 48 18.03 0.42 9.56
N ALA A 49 18.66 0.22 8.41
CA ALA A 49 20.12 0.25 8.30
C ALA A 49 20.62 1.65 8.65
N GLY A 50 20.99 1.85 9.92
CA GLY A 50 21.81 2.94 10.48
C GLY A 50 21.79 4.26 9.71
N THR A 51 20.61 4.78 9.41
CA THR A 51 20.51 5.95 8.53
C THR A 51 20.96 7.17 9.30
N LYS A 52 21.93 7.89 8.74
CA LYS A 52 22.42 9.13 9.35
C LYS A 52 21.29 10.14 9.35
N LEU A 53 20.94 10.62 10.54
CA LEU A 53 20.04 11.74 10.71
C LEU A 53 20.83 13.02 10.45
N ASP A 54 20.21 13.96 9.74
CA ASP A 54 20.76 15.30 9.60
C ASP A 54 20.52 16.12 10.88
N GLU A 55 21.02 17.37 10.89
CA GLU A 55 20.90 18.30 12.02
C GLU A 55 19.44 18.63 12.38
N TYR A 56 18.50 18.41 11.46
CA TYR A 56 17.08 18.66 11.62
C TYR A 56 16.26 17.38 11.84
N GLY A 57 16.91 16.23 11.99
CA GLY A 57 16.27 14.93 12.24
C GLY A 57 15.71 14.23 10.99
N ALA A 58 16.04 14.69 9.79
CA ALA A 58 15.68 14.01 8.55
C ALA A 58 16.66 12.87 8.23
N LYS A 59 16.12 11.78 7.69
CA LYS A 59 16.88 10.59 7.31
C LYS A 59 17.57 10.79 5.96
N ASP A 60 18.91 10.76 5.95
CA ASP A 60 19.67 10.89 4.71
C ASP A 60 19.92 9.54 4.03
N TYR A 61 19.14 9.25 2.98
CA TYR A 61 19.27 8.01 2.18
C TYR A 61 20.22 8.13 0.97
N ARG A 62 20.79 9.32 0.70
CA ARG A 62 21.67 9.56 -0.46
C ARG A 62 22.86 8.58 -0.57
N PRO A 63 23.60 8.24 0.51
CA PRO A 63 24.76 7.34 0.39
C PRO A 63 24.36 5.87 0.13
N LEU A 64 23.14 5.47 0.49
CA LEU A 64 22.65 4.10 0.33
C LEU A 64 21.99 3.86 -1.03
N MET A 65 21.56 4.94 -1.70
CA MET A 65 20.69 4.89 -2.87
C MET A 65 21.24 5.71 -4.03
N PRO A 66 22.23 5.17 -4.78
CA PRO A 66 22.73 5.85 -5.95
C PRO A 66 21.60 6.04 -6.99
N LEU A 67 21.53 7.25 -7.54
CA LEU A 67 20.58 7.57 -8.60
C LEU A 67 21.03 6.92 -9.91
N LYS A 68 20.11 6.27 -10.62
CA LYS A 68 20.41 5.71 -11.95
C LYS A 68 20.34 6.80 -13.01
N ALA A 69 21.10 6.62 -14.09
CA ALA A 69 21.07 7.54 -15.24
C ALA A 69 19.66 7.67 -15.86
N ASP A 70 18.89 6.58 -15.88
CA ASP A 70 17.53 6.53 -16.45
C ASP A 70 16.42 6.93 -15.45
N HIS A 71 16.71 7.82 -14.50
CA HIS A 71 15.76 8.15 -13.43
C HIS A 71 14.47 8.83 -13.92
N ALA A 72 14.49 9.47 -15.09
CA ALA A 72 13.33 10.20 -15.62
C ALA A 72 12.21 9.28 -16.14
N SER A 73 12.54 8.06 -16.57
CA SER A 73 11.59 7.11 -17.15
C SER A 73 11.05 6.09 -16.14
N ARG A 74 11.48 6.17 -14.89
CA ARG A 74 11.21 5.19 -13.83
C ARG A 74 10.34 5.83 -12.75
N PRO A 75 9.19 5.27 -12.38
CA PRO A 75 8.23 5.96 -11.52
C PRO A 75 8.39 5.66 -10.03
N LEU A 76 9.26 4.70 -9.64
CA LEU A 76 9.35 4.23 -8.26
C LEU A 76 10.56 4.79 -7.52
N TRP A 77 10.35 5.12 -6.26
CA TRP A 77 11.41 5.35 -5.29
C TRP A 77 11.18 4.43 -4.09
N VAL A 78 12.20 3.65 -3.73
CA VAL A 78 12.11 2.65 -2.67
C VAL A 78 13.01 3.13 -1.55
N ALA A 79 12.45 3.38 -0.37
CA ALA A 79 13.16 3.74 0.85
C ALA A 79 13.60 2.46 1.61
N PRO A 80 14.68 2.51 2.41
CA PRO A 80 15.20 1.33 3.10
C PRO A 80 14.35 0.92 4.31
N ASP A 81 13.37 1.75 4.69
CA ASP A 81 12.36 1.50 5.72
C ASP A 81 11.16 0.68 5.19
N GLY A 82 11.15 0.34 3.90
CA GLY A 82 10.06 -0.38 3.24
C GLY A 82 8.98 0.51 2.64
N HIS A 83 9.10 1.84 2.74
CA HIS A 83 8.21 2.76 2.04
C HIS A 83 8.56 2.81 0.56
N ILE A 84 7.54 2.79 -0.29
CA ILE A 84 7.65 2.94 -1.73
C ILE A 84 6.80 4.12 -2.16
N PHE A 85 7.42 5.04 -2.89
CA PHE A 85 6.75 6.17 -3.50
C PHE A 85 6.60 5.91 -5.00
N LEU A 86 5.37 6.04 -5.49
CA LEU A 86 4.99 5.86 -6.89
C LEU A 86 4.52 7.18 -7.50
N GLU A 87 5.14 7.57 -8.60
CA GLU A 87 4.77 8.77 -9.35
C GLU A 87 3.66 8.51 -10.37
N ALA A 88 2.52 9.18 -10.18
CA ALA A 88 1.32 9.01 -11.02
C ALA A 88 1.39 9.72 -12.39
N PHE A 89 2.36 10.62 -12.57
CA PHE A 89 2.55 11.37 -13.81
C PHE A 89 3.39 10.65 -14.87
N SER A 90 3.97 9.50 -14.53
CA SER A 90 4.79 8.72 -15.46
C SER A 90 3.91 7.89 -16.42
N PRO A 91 4.27 7.75 -17.70
CA PRO A 91 3.50 6.93 -18.66
C PRO A 91 3.45 5.45 -18.28
N VAL A 92 4.40 4.97 -17.47
CA VAL A 92 4.46 3.58 -16.98
C VAL A 92 3.75 3.39 -15.64
N TYR A 93 3.03 4.41 -15.14
CA TYR A 93 2.32 4.39 -13.87
C TYR A 93 1.37 3.20 -13.74
N LYS A 94 0.57 2.88 -14.76
CA LYS A 94 -0.43 1.79 -14.70
C LYS A 94 0.23 0.45 -14.36
N TYR A 95 1.30 0.10 -15.07
CA TYR A 95 2.04 -1.13 -14.82
C TYR A 95 2.69 -1.15 -13.43
N ALA A 96 3.24 -0.02 -12.99
CA ALA A 96 3.83 0.08 -11.67
C ALA A 96 2.78 0.01 -10.55
N GLN A 97 1.60 0.59 -10.75
CA GLN A 97 0.48 0.53 -9.82
C GLN A 97 -0.01 -0.91 -9.65
N ASP A 98 -0.28 -1.62 -10.76
CA ASP A 98 -0.77 -3.00 -10.72
C ASP A 98 0.24 -3.91 -10.02
N PHE A 99 1.53 -3.70 -10.27
CA PHE A 99 2.60 -4.40 -9.58
C PHE A 99 2.59 -4.11 -8.06
N LEU A 100 2.54 -2.84 -7.65
CA LEU A 100 2.54 -2.48 -6.22
C LEU A 100 1.31 -2.97 -5.49
N VAL A 101 0.14 -2.97 -6.11
CA VAL A 101 -1.10 -3.50 -5.50
C VAL A 101 -0.96 -5.00 -5.18
N ALA A 102 -0.19 -5.74 -5.97
CA ALA A 102 0.04 -7.16 -5.73
C ALA A 102 1.06 -7.43 -4.61
N ILE A 103 2.03 -6.54 -4.38
CA ILE A 103 3.18 -6.81 -3.48
C ILE A 103 3.23 -5.96 -2.21
N ALA A 104 2.47 -4.87 -2.14
CA ALA A 104 2.57 -3.87 -1.08
C ALA A 104 1.20 -3.30 -0.70
N GLU A 105 1.11 -2.78 0.52
CA GLU A 105 -0.11 -2.16 1.04
C GLU A 105 -0.12 -0.65 0.72
N PRO A 106 -1.25 -0.09 0.26
CA PRO A 106 -1.36 1.36 0.04
C PRO A 106 -1.48 2.10 1.37
N VAL A 107 -0.63 3.11 1.59
CA VAL A 107 -0.68 4.00 2.75
C VAL A 107 -1.46 5.26 2.41
N CYS A 108 -1.02 5.99 1.38
CA CYS A 108 -1.70 7.19 0.91
C CYS A 108 -1.76 7.25 -0.63
N ARG A 109 -2.85 7.83 -1.17
CA ARG A 109 -3.06 7.96 -2.63
C ARG A 109 -3.48 9.39 -3.01
N PRO A 110 -2.58 10.38 -2.89
CA PRO A 110 -2.83 11.75 -3.36
C PRO A 110 -2.64 11.85 -4.88
N ALA A 111 -3.01 12.99 -5.47
CA ALA A 111 -3.10 13.13 -6.93
C ALA A 111 -1.81 12.86 -7.74
N HIS A 112 -0.62 13.03 -7.16
CA HIS A 112 0.66 13.00 -7.91
C HIS A 112 1.63 11.90 -7.46
N VAL A 113 1.73 11.61 -6.16
CA VAL A 113 2.71 10.66 -5.62
C VAL A 113 2.04 9.76 -4.60
N HIS A 114 1.86 8.49 -4.93
CA HIS A 114 1.28 7.50 -4.02
C HIS A 114 2.34 6.93 -3.11
N GLU A 115 1.93 6.59 -1.89
CA GLU A 115 2.76 5.93 -0.90
C GLU A 115 2.23 4.53 -0.64
N TYR A 116 3.14 3.57 -0.72
CA TYR A 116 2.92 2.17 -0.42
C TYR A 116 3.92 1.72 0.63
N LYS A 117 3.58 0.66 1.37
CA LYS A 117 4.44 0.07 2.37
C LYS A 117 4.60 -1.42 2.11
N LEU A 118 5.84 -1.87 2.02
CA LEU A 118 6.18 -3.28 2.02
C LEU A 118 6.03 -3.83 3.42
N THR A 119 5.20 -4.86 3.55
CA THR A 119 4.97 -5.59 4.80
C THR A 119 5.25 -7.06 4.55
N ALA A 120 5.55 -7.82 5.60
CA ALA A 120 5.69 -9.25 5.48
C ALA A 120 4.38 -9.93 5.03
N TYR A 121 3.25 -9.38 5.46
CA TYR A 121 1.92 -9.88 5.10
C TYR A 121 1.63 -9.73 3.60
N SER A 122 1.86 -8.54 3.04
CA SER A 122 1.66 -8.28 1.61
C SER A 122 2.58 -9.14 0.73
N LEU A 123 3.84 -9.33 1.13
CA LEU A 123 4.76 -10.21 0.42
C LEU A 123 4.34 -11.68 0.49
N TYR A 124 3.88 -12.15 1.65
CA TYR A 124 3.36 -13.51 1.79
C TYR A 124 2.12 -13.76 0.91
N ALA A 125 1.23 -12.76 0.82
CA ALA A 125 0.09 -12.79 -0.08
C ALA A 125 0.54 -12.84 -1.56
N ALA A 126 1.54 -12.05 -1.94
CA ALA A 126 2.08 -12.03 -3.30
C ALA A 126 2.65 -13.40 -3.72
N VAL A 127 3.39 -14.07 -2.83
CA VAL A 127 3.92 -15.42 -3.05
C VAL A 127 2.78 -16.43 -3.19
N SER A 128 1.72 -16.29 -2.39
CA SER A 128 0.54 -17.15 -2.45
C SER A 128 -0.21 -17.04 -3.80
N VAL A 129 -0.12 -15.88 -4.46
CA VAL A 129 -0.66 -15.66 -5.83
C VAL A 129 0.27 -16.24 -6.90
N GLY A 130 1.48 -16.66 -6.54
CA GLY A 130 2.45 -17.30 -7.43
C GLY A 130 3.52 -16.36 -7.97
N LEU A 131 3.72 -15.18 -7.38
CA LEU A 131 4.84 -14.30 -7.74
C LEU A 131 6.14 -14.82 -7.15
N GLN A 132 7.17 -14.97 -7.99
CA GLN A 132 8.49 -15.40 -7.53
C GLN A 132 9.29 -14.23 -6.96
N THR A 133 10.09 -14.53 -5.94
CA THR A 133 11.02 -13.60 -5.27
C THR A 133 11.99 -12.93 -6.25
N SER A 134 12.46 -13.67 -7.25
CA SER A 134 13.33 -13.19 -8.33
C SER A 134 12.64 -12.12 -9.16
N ASP A 135 11.39 -12.37 -9.53
CA ASP A 135 10.60 -11.48 -10.38
C ASP A 135 10.31 -10.18 -9.64
N ILE A 136 9.85 -10.27 -8.38
CA ILE A 136 9.60 -9.09 -7.53
C ILE A 136 10.85 -8.21 -7.45
N THR A 137 12.00 -8.82 -7.18
CA THR A 137 13.28 -8.09 -7.07
C THR A 137 13.70 -7.48 -8.41
N GLU A 138 13.51 -8.19 -9.53
CA GLU A 138 13.84 -7.71 -10.86
C GLU A 138 12.94 -6.54 -11.30
N TYR A 139 11.63 -6.66 -11.09
CA TYR A 139 10.67 -5.59 -11.38
C TYR A 139 10.94 -4.34 -10.54
N LEU A 140 11.22 -4.50 -9.24
CA LEU A 140 11.64 -3.38 -8.39
C LEU A 140 12.91 -2.71 -8.94
N ARG A 141 13.91 -3.48 -9.39
CA ARG A 141 15.14 -2.93 -9.99
C ARG A 141 14.89 -2.23 -11.33
N LYS A 142 13.94 -2.70 -12.14
CA LYS A 142 13.58 -2.09 -13.44
C LYS A 142 12.80 -0.79 -13.26
N LEU A 143 11.87 -0.74 -12.31
CA LEU A 143 10.99 0.39 -12.09
C LEU A 143 11.54 1.45 -11.12
N SER A 144 12.55 1.12 -10.31
CA SER A 144 13.17 2.04 -9.33
C SER A 144 14.13 3.05 -9.96
N LYS A 145 13.92 4.33 -9.66
CA LYS A 145 14.82 5.46 -9.98
C LYS A 145 16.18 5.32 -9.31
N THR A 146 16.19 4.85 -8.06
CA THR A 146 17.39 4.61 -7.27
C THR A 146 17.75 3.13 -7.27
N GLY A 147 18.97 2.81 -6.82
CA GLY A 147 19.30 1.43 -6.41
C GLY A 147 18.33 0.93 -5.34
N VAL A 148 17.90 -0.33 -5.45
CA VAL A 148 17.12 -0.99 -4.41
C VAL A 148 18.09 -1.37 -3.28
N PRO A 149 17.84 -0.98 -2.02
CA PRO A 149 18.70 -1.34 -0.90
C PRO A 149 18.80 -2.84 -0.71
N ASP A 150 19.99 -3.30 -0.33
CA ASP A 150 20.21 -4.72 -0.03
C ASP A 150 19.35 -5.21 1.13
N GLY A 151 19.01 -4.33 2.09
CA GLY A 151 18.09 -4.65 3.19
C GLY A 151 16.69 -5.06 2.70
N ILE A 152 16.16 -4.38 1.68
CA ILE A 152 14.87 -4.73 1.07
C ILE A 152 14.96 -6.05 0.30
N VAL A 153 16.04 -6.24 -0.46
CA VAL A 153 16.26 -7.49 -1.21
C VAL A 153 16.39 -8.67 -0.26
N GLN A 154 17.11 -8.50 0.85
CA GLN A 154 17.27 -9.53 1.87
C GLN A 154 15.93 -9.80 2.58
N PHE A 155 15.16 -8.77 2.88
CA PHE A 155 13.83 -8.91 3.47
C PHE A 155 12.89 -9.75 2.60
N ILE A 156 12.84 -9.45 1.29
CA ILE A 156 12.02 -10.21 0.33
C ILE A 156 12.49 -11.67 0.23
N LYS A 157 13.80 -11.93 0.25
CA LYS A 157 14.38 -13.29 0.19
C LYS A 157 14.15 -14.13 1.44
N VAL A 158 14.00 -13.53 2.61
CA VAL A 158 13.80 -14.26 3.87
C VAL A 158 12.34 -14.68 4.05
N LEU A 159 11.41 -13.97 3.42
CA LEU A 159 9.97 -14.18 3.56
C LEU A 159 9.37 -15.11 2.51
N CYS A 160 10.06 -15.35 1.40
CA CYS A 160 9.67 -16.29 0.35
C CYS A 160 10.49 -17.59 0.47
#